data_AF-A0A926AWA1-F1
#
_entry.id   AF-A0A926AWA1-F1
#
_cell.length_a   1.000
_cell.length_b   1.000
_cell.length_c   1.000
_cell.angle_alpha   90.00
_cell.angle_beta   90.00
_cell.angle_gamma   90.00
#
_symmetry.space_group_name_H-M   'P 1'
#
loop_
_entity.id
_entity.type
_entity.pdbx_description
1 polymer ?
#
loop_
_entity_poly.entity_id
_entity_poly.type
_entity_poly.pdbx_seq_one_letter_code
_entity_poly.pdbx_strand_id
1 'polypeptide(L)' 'MAQVKLFPPSEPPKLTGYHEPDCSFCGATKLQVRYVIAGPQVYICYLCVERCNKVLS' A
#
# COMPACT_ATOMS: atom_id res chain seq x y z
N MET A 1 38.63 4.40 -7.87
CA MET A 1 37.82 3.45 -7.08
C MET A 1 36.35 3.83 -7.18
N ALA A 2 35.61 3.25 -8.12
CA ALA A 2 34.15 3.40 -8.19
C ALA A 2 33.51 2.30 -7.34
N GLN A 3 32.75 2.64 -6.31
CA GLN A 3 31.96 1.67 -5.56
C GLN A 3 30.86 1.12 -6.47
N VAL A 4 31.00 -0.15 -6.86
CA VAL A 4 29.90 -0.94 -7.40
C VAL A 4 28.88 -1.11 -6.27
N LYS A 5 27.81 -0.32 -6.29
CA LYS A 5 26.63 -0.58 -5.45
C LYS A 5 25.90 -1.78 -6.04
N LEU A 6 26.09 -2.94 -5.46
CA LEU A 6 25.22 -4.09 -5.68
C LEU A 6 23.85 -3.72 -5.13
N PHE A 7 22.89 -3.40 -6.01
CA PHE A 7 21.49 -3.29 -5.63
C PHE A 7 21.00 -4.70 -5.26
N PRO A 8 20.42 -4.91 -4.07
CA PRO A 8 19.90 -6.22 -3.69
C PRO A 8 18.72 -6.59 -4.61
N PRO A 9 18.65 -7.83 -5.12
CA PRO A 9 17.62 -8.29 -6.06
C PRO A 9 16.20 -8.40 -5.46
N SER A 10 15.96 -7.84 -4.27
CA SER A 10 14.68 -7.85 -3.56
C SER A 10 14.16 -6.46 -3.18
N GLU A 11 14.90 -5.37 -3.44
CA GLU A 11 14.41 -4.03 -3.18
C GLU A 11 13.74 -3.46 -4.44
N PRO A 12 12.43 -3.16 -4.42
CA PRO A 12 11.81 -2.41 -5.50
C PRO A 12 12.51 -1.04 -5.62
N PRO A 13 12.67 -0.51 -6.84
CA PRO A 13 13.40 0.73 -7.06
C PRO A 13 12.72 1.84 -6.25
N LYS A 14 13.43 2.35 -5.23
CA LYS A 14 13.00 3.53 -4.48
C LYS A 14 13.22 4.76 -5.36
N LEU A 15 12.40 4.88 -6.42
CA LEU A 15 12.19 6.13 -7.11
C LEU A 15 11.48 7.07 -6.12
N THR A 16 12.09 8.22 -5.94
CA THR A 16 11.54 9.38 -5.24
C THR A 16 10.07 9.59 -5.60
N GLY A 17 9.13 9.18 -4.74
CA GLY A 17 7.68 9.41 -4.92
C GLY A 17 6.72 8.20 -4.82
N TYR A 18 7.18 6.96 -4.62
CA TYR A 18 6.27 5.81 -4.44
C TYR A 18 5.82 5.70 -2.98
N HIS A 19 4.80 6.47 -2.59
CA HIS A 19 4.06 6.19 -1.36
C HIS A 19 3.36 4.84 -1.56
N GLU A 20 3.69 3.85 -0.74
CA GLU A 20 2.96 2.58 -0.73
C GLU A 20 1.47 2.88 -0.52
N PRO A 21 0.55 2.41 -1.38
CA PRO A 21 -0.82 2.92 -1.41
C PRO A 21 -1.51 2.71 -0.07
N ASP A 22 -1.81 3.82 0.60
CA ASP A 22 -2.62 3.88 1.80
C ASP A 22 -4.11 3.77 1.47
N CYS A 23 -4.89 3.26 2.43
CA CYS A 23 -6.33 3.18 2.29
C CYS A 23 -6.93 4.59 2.21
N SER A 24 -7.64 4.92 1.13
CA SER A 24 -8.25 6.23 0.92
C SER A 24 -9.34 6.58 1.95
N PHE A 25 -9.83 5.60 2.72
CA PHE A 25 -10.91 5.77 3.69
C PHE A 25 -10.41 5.94 5.14
N CYS A 26 -9.32 5.27 5.52
CA CYS A 26 -8.82 5.28 6.89
C CYS A 26 -7.33 5.65 7.03
N GLY A 27 -6.63 5.86 5.91
CA GLY A 27 -5.20 6.18 5.87
C GLY A 27 -4.27 5.02 6.25
N ALA A 28 -4.80 3.80 6.42
CA ALA A 28 -3.98 2.67 6.84
C ALA A 28 -3.00 2.26 5.73
N THR A 29 -1.74 2.09 6.11
CA THR A 29 -0.67 1.59 5.24
C THR A 29 -0.69 0.07 5.15
N LYS A 30 -0.01 -0.52 4.15
CA LYS A 30 0.12 -1.98 4.02
C LYS A 30 0.77 -2.70 5.22
N LEU A 31 1.44 -1.97 6.11
CA LEU A 31 1.97 -2.53 7.37
C LEU A 31 0.91 -2.67 8.45
N GLN A 32 -0.14 -1.84 8.41
CA GLN A 32 -1.21 -1.81 9.41
C GLN A 32 -2.38 -2.74 9.06
N VAL A 33 -2.50 -3.13 7.78
CA VAL A 33 -3.59 -3.96 7.29
C VAL A 33 -3.07 -5.12 6.44
N ARG A 34 -3.76 -6.25 6.50
CA ARG A 34 -3.42 -7.46 5.75
C ARG A 34 -3.35 -7.25 4.24
N TYR A 35 -4.28 -6.47 3.69
CA TYR A 35 -4.28 -6.12 2.27
C TYR A 35 -5.05 -4.82 2.01
N VAL A 36 -4.62 -4.15 0.94
CA VAL A 36 -5.27 -2.99 0.32
C VAL A 36 -5.60 -3.36 -1.11
N ILE A 37 -6.86 -3.17 -1.50
CA ILE A 37 -7.37 -3.40 -2.84
C ILE A 37 -7.20 -2.10 -3.63
N ALA A 38 -6.55 -2.18 -4.79
CA ALA A 38 -6.36 -1.05 -5.69
C ALA A 38 -7.47 -0.98 -6.74
N GLY A 39 -8.17 0.15 -6.80
CA GLY A 39 -9.07 0.52 -7.89
C GLY A 39 -8.44 1.58 -8.80
N PRO A 40 -9.13 1.98 -9.89
CA PRO A 40 -8.59 2.95 -10.86
C PRO A 40 -8.21 4.31 -10.26
N GLN A 41 -8.91 4.76 -9.22
CA GLN A 41 -8.70 6.07 -8.57
C GLN A 41 -8.83 6.01 -7.04
N VAL A 42 -8.96 4.83 -6.45
CA VAL A 42 -9.27 4.66 -5.02
C VAL A 42 -8.62 3.39 -4.48
N TYR A 43 -8.22 3.43 -3.21
CA TYR A 43 -7.67 2.29 -2.49
C TYR A 43 -8.51 1.99 -1.26
N ILE A 44 -8.84 0.71 -1.03
CA ILE A 44 -9.64 0.30 0.12
C ILE A 44 -9.01 -0.91 0.82
N CYS A 45 -8.82 -0.82 2.14
CA CYS A 45 -8.32 -1.95 2.93
C CYS A 45 -9.45 -2.89 3.36
N TYR A 46 -9.09 -4.14 3.68
CA TYR A 46 -10.06 -5.15 4.11
C TYR A 46 -10.90 -4.75 5.33
N LEU A 47 -10.30 -4.03 6.30
CA LEU A 47 -11.02 -3.54 7.47
C LEU A 47 -12.09 -2.52 7.11
N CYS A 48 -11.84 -1.66 6.12
CA CYS A 48 -12.85 -0.71 5.63
C CYS A 48 -13.99 -1.43 4.94
N VAL A 49 -13.72 -2.49 4.16
CA VAL A 49 -14.77 -3.33 3.57
C VAL A 49 -15.64 -3.96 4.65
N GLU A 50 -15.05 -4.54 5.70
CA GLU A 50 -15.80 -5.11 6.82
C GLU A 50 -16.64 -4.07 7.57
N ARG A 51 -16.12 -2.86 7.77
CA ARG A 51 -16.87 -1.74 8.38
C ARG A 51 -18.07 -1.34 7.51
N CYS A 52 -17.87 -1.20 6.20
CA CYS A 52 -18.94 -0.85 5.27
C CYS A 52 -20.03 -1.94 5.24
N ASN A 53 -19.67 -3.21 5.23
CA ASN A 53 -20.63 -4.32 5.23
C ASN A 53 -21.56 -4.29 6.47
N LYS A 54 -21.06 -3.87 7.64
CA LYS A 54 -21.89 -3.72 8.85
C LYS A 54 -22.94 -2.60 8.76
N VAL A 55 -22.70 -1.59 7.92
CA VAL A 55 -23.62 -0.47 7.72
C VAL A 55 -24.65 -0.77 6.64
N LEU A 56 -24.30 -1.60 5.65
CA LEU A 56 -25.17 -1.98 4.54
C LEU A 56 -26.18 -3.09 4.89
N SER A 57 -26.03 -3.74 6.04
CA SER A 57 -26.83 -4.90 6.47
C SER A 57 -27.97 -4.52 7.40
#